data_AF-A0A2E1RU24-F1
#
_entry.id   AF-A0A2E1RU24-F1
#
_cell.length_a   1.000
_cell.length_b   1.000
_cell.length_c   1.000
_cell.angle_alpha   90.00
_cell.angle_beta   90.00
_cell.angle_gamma   90.00
#
_symmetry.space_group_name_H-M   'P 1'
#
loop_
_entity.id
_entity.type
_entity.pdbx_description
1 polymer ?
#
loop_
_entity_poly.entity_id
_entity_poly.type
_entity_poly.pdbx_seq_one_letter_code
_entity_poly.pdbx_strand_id
1 'polypeptide(L)'
;MLYFYLTPSANKSRYKKWGFFFISHLFIVNKLQLVWFKKDLRINDHLPLISASKNGPCLCLYIYEDELINADDFANQHFQFLSQSLRELRKS
;
A
#
# COMPACT_ATOMS: atom_id res chain seq x y z
N MET A 1 5.66 11.38 29.88
CA MET A 1 4.55 10.46 29.53
C MET A 1 3.37 11.33 29.11
N LEU A 2 3.31 11.68 27.82
CA LEU A 2 2.30 12.58 27.25
C LEU A 2 1.19 11.75 26.61
N TYR A 3 -0.06 12.05 26.92
CA TYR A 3 -1.18 11.79 26.01
C TYR A 3 -1.92 13.12 25.82
N PHE A 4 -1.68 13.76 24.68
CA PHE A 4 -2.40 14.94 24.22
C PHE A 4 -3.59 14.47 23.38
N TYR A 5 -4.79 14.83 23.84
CA TYR A 5 -6.00 14.83 23.03
C TYR A 5 -5.89 15.95 21.97
N LEU A 6 -5.97 15.61 20.70
CA LEU A 6 -6.30 16.56 19.65
C LEU A 6 -7.31 15.92 18.70
N THR A 7 -8.57 16.34 18.85
CA THR A 7 -9.63 16.21 17.85
C THR A 7 -9.45 17.23 16.72
N PRO A 8 -10.11 17.00 15.57
CA PRO A 8 -9.62 17.41 14.27
C PRO A 8 -10.16 18.77 13.86
N SER A 9 -9.32 19.63 13.30
CA SER A 9 -9.80 20.68 12.41
C SER A 9 -8.68 21.27 11.57
N ALA A 10 -9.02 21.45 10.28
CA ALA A 10 -8.40 22.37 9.34
C ALA A 10 -6.96 22.09 8.89
N ASN A 11 -6.81 21.73 7.61
CA ASN A 11 -6.52 22.71 6.54
C ASN A 11 -5.75 22.03 5.38
N LYS A 12 -6.45 21.82 4.26
CA LYS A 12 -5.86 21.48 2.95
C LYS A 12 -5.02 22.67 2.48
N SER A 13 -3.70 22.63 2.69
CA SER A 13 -2.69 23.33 1.86
C SER A 13 -1.31 23.24 2.51
N ARG A 14 -0.60 22.11 2.34
CA ARG A 14 0.79 22.01 2.79
C ARG A 14 1.62 20.93 2.06
N TYR A 15 1.61 20.92 0.73
CA TYR A 15 2.76 20.38 0.00
C TYR A 15 3.87 21.46 -0.02
N LYS A 16 4.61 21.57 1.07
CA LYS A 16 5.79 22.46 1.17
C LYS A 16 7.07 21.68 0.87
N LYS A 17 7.66 22.03 -0.27
CA LYS A 17 9.12 22.17 -0.54
C LYS A 17 10.03 21.03 -0.08
N TRP A 18 10.31 20.13 -1.01
CA TRP A 18 11.53 19.32 -0.99
C TRP A 18 12.71 20.21 -1.40
N GLY A 19 13.75 20.24 -0.58
CA GLY A 19 15.00 20.93 -0.90
C GLY A 19 15.60 20.36 -2.17
N PHE A 20 15.91 21.24 -3.12
CA PHE A 20 16.75 20.97 -4.27
C PHE A 20 18.11 20.47 -3.79
N PHE A 21 18.32 19.16 -3.77
CA PHE A 21 19.66 18.57 -3.80
C PHE A 21 19.90 18.10 -5.24
N PHE A 22 20.73 18.87 -5.94
CA PHE A 22 21.19 18.62 -7.29
C PHE A 22 22.08 17.36 -7.26
N ILE A 23 21.50 16.19 -7.51
CA ILE A 23 22.25 14.99 -7.88
C ILE A 23 22.18 14.90 -9.41
N SER A 24 23.20 15.44 -10.05
CA SER A 24 23.45 15.37 -11.49
C SER A 24 23.98 13.99 -11.91
N HIS A 25 23.28 12.93 -11.56
CA HIS A 25 23.55 11.57 -12.04
C HIS A 25 22.22 10.94 -12.45
N LEU A 26 21.99 10.91 -13.77
CA LEU A 26 21.06 10.05 -14.50
C LEU A 26 19.96 9.42 -13.63
N PHE A 27 18.92 10.21 -13.31
CA PHE A 27 17.69 9.65 -12.76
C PHE A 27 17.03 8.83 -13.87
N ILE A 28 17.33 7.53 -13.91
CA ILE A 28 16.49 6.58 -14.64
C ILE A 28 15.17 6.54 -13.88
N VAL A 29 14.21 7.38 -14.29
CA VAL A 29 12.84 7.30 -13.79
C VAL A 29 12.21 6.07 -14.43
N ASN A 30 12.50 4.90 -13.86
CA ASN A 30 11.80 3.68 -14.26
C ASN A 30 10.32 3.85 -13.91
N LYS A 31 9.46 3.70 -14.92
CA LYS A 31 8.00 3.82 -14.77
C LYS A 31 7.49 2.63 -13.96
N LEU A 32 7.45 2.81 -12.64
CA LEU A 32 6.95 1.82 -11.68
C LEU A 32 5.43 1.67 -11.80
N GLN A 33 4.95 0.44 -11.80
CA GLN A 33 3.54 0.10 -11.87
C GLN A 33 3.04 -0.25 -10.49
N LEU A 34 2.07 0.49 -9.97
CA LEU A 34 1.48 0.22 -8.65
C LEU A 34 0.31 -0.77 -8.82
N VAL A 35 0.36 -1.88 -8.08
CA VAL A 35 -0.71 -2.88 -8.03
C VAL A 35 -1.24 -2.93 -6.61
N TRP A 36 -2.46 -2.46 -6.41
CA TRP A 36 -3.12 -2.51 -5.11
C TRP A 36 -3.95 -3.78 -4.99
N PHE A 37 -3.50 -4.69 -4.13
CA PHE A 37 -4.27 -5.83 -3.69
C PHE A 37 -5.26 -5.41 -2.62
N LYS A 38 -6.54 -5.66 -2.87
CA LYS A 38 -7.63 -5.54 -1.89
C LYS A 38 -7.94 -6.93 -1.35
N LYS A 39 -9.19 -7.39 -1.43
CA LYS A 39 -9.59 -8.74 -1.01
C LYS A 39 -9.03 -9.86 -1.90
N ASP A 40 -8.63 -9.52 -3.12
CA ASP A 40 -8.02 -10.49 -4.04
C ASP A 40 -6.50 -10.56 -3.77
N LEU A 41 -6.03 -11.62 -3.10
CA LEU A 41 -4.63 -11.80 -2.70
C LEU A 41 -3.93 -12.91 -3.50
N ARG A 42 -4.19 -13.01 -4.80
CA ARG A 42 -3.58 -14.01 -5.69
C ARG A 42 -2.62 -13.37 -6.70
N ILE A 43 -1.55 -14.10 -7.03
CA ILE A 43 -0.63 -13.74 -8.13
C ILE A 43 -1.10 -14.37 -9.44
N ASN A 44 -1.49 -15.65 -9.37
CA ASN A 44 -1.92 -16.41 -10.52
C ASN A 44 -3.28 -15.89 -11.01
N ASP A 45 -3.39 -15.70 -12.32
CA ASP A 45 -4.60 -15.17 -12.97
C ASP A 45 -5.03 -13.77 -12.47
N HIS A 46 -4.08 -12.98 -11.96
CA HIS A 46 -4.35 -11.62 -11.50
C HIS A 46 -4.18 -10.61 -12.65
N LEU A 47 -5.25 -10.38 -13.43
CA LEU A 47 -5.24 -9.53 -14.62
C LEU A 47 -4.58 -8.14 -14.40
N PRO A 48 -4.83 -7.41 -13.28
CA PRO A 48 -4.14 -6.14 -13.03
C PRO A 48 -2.62 -6.28 -12.89
N LEU A 49 -2.16 -7.37 -12.27
CA LEU A 49 -0.72 -7.63 -12.09
C LEU A 49 -0.09 -8.03 -13.43
N ILE A 50 -0.78 -8.84 -14.23
CA ILE A 50 -0.34 -9.22 -15.58
C ILE A 50 -0.24 -7.99 -16.49
N SER A 51 -1.21 -7.07 -16.39
CA SER A 51 -1.18 -5.83 -17.17
C SER A 51 -0.07 -4.90 -16.69
N ALA A 52 0.14 -4.79 -15.37
CA ALA A 52 1.20 -3.98 -14.79
C ALA A 52 2.59 -4.52 -15.17
N SER A 53 2.82 -5.83 -15.06
CA SER A 53 4.15 -6.43 -15.31
C SER A 53 4.61 -6.25 -16.76
N LYS A 54 3.67 -6.16 -17.71
CA LYS A 54 3.95 -5.82 -19.12
C LYS A 54 4.42 -4.37 -19.32
N ASN A 55 4.12 -3.47 -18.39
CA ASN A 55 4.39 -2.03 -18.48
C ASN A 55 5.60 -1.58 -17.64
N GLY A 56 6.21 -2.47 -16.86
CA GLY A 56 7.41 -2.18 -16.09
C GLY A 56 7.49 -2.90 -14.73
N PRO A 57 8.47 -2.55 -13.89
CA PRO A 57 8.58 -3.09 -12.54
C PRO A 57 7.29 -2.82 -11.74
N CYS A 58 6.82 -3.83 -11.00
CA CYS A 58 5.59 -3.75 -10.23
C CYS A 58 5.87 -3.55 -8.73
N LEU A 59 5.19 -2.59 -8.12
CA LEU A 59 5.08 -2.46 -6.68
C LEU A 59 3.72 -2.98 -6.23
N CYS A 60 3.74 -4.15 -5.60
CA CYS A 60 2.59 -4.80 -5.01
C CYS A 60 2.31 -4.19 -3.62
N LEU A 61 1.13 -3.63 -3.42
CA LEU A 61 0.73 -2.96 -2.20
C LEU A 61 -0.57 -3.57 -1.65
N TYR A 62 -0.61 -3.82 -0.35
CA TYR A 62 -1.82 -4.09 0.40
C TYR A 62 -1.93 -3.06 1.52
N ILE A 63 -3.14 -2.54 1.77
CA ILE A 63 -3.41 -1.56 2.83
C ILE A 63 -4.46 -2.19 3.76
N TYR A 64 -4.19 -2.16 5.06
CA TYR A 64 -5.17 -2.48 6.08
C TYR A 64 -6.25 -1.38 6.11
N GLU A 65 -7.48 -1.72 5.76
CA GLU A 65 -8.61 -0.78 5.71
C GLU A 65 -9.39 -0.86 7.03
N ASP A 66 -9.61 0.28 7.68
CA ASP A 66 -10.32 0.36 8.97
C ASP A 66 -11.74 -0.20 8.88
N GLU A 67 -12.42 0.00 7.74
CA GLU A 67 -13.76 -0.53 7.48
C GLU A 67 -13.81 -2.06 7.47
N LEU A 68 -12.71 -2.73 7.09
CA LEU A 68 -12.62 -4.19 7.10
C LEU A 68 -12.28 -4.73 8.48
N ILE A 69 -11.36 -4.06 9.19
CA ILE A 69 -10.85 -4.56 10.48
C ILE A 69 -11.85 -4.32 11.61
N ASN A 70 -12.64 -3.25 11.52
CA ASN A 70 -13.65 -2.89 12.51
C ASN A 70 -15.06 -3.37 12.14
N ALA A 71 -15.20 -4.22 11.11
CA ALA A 71 -16.49 -4.81 10.78
C ALA A 71 -16.95 -5.78 11.89
N ASP A 72 -18.27 -5.86 12.13
CA ASP A 72 -18.85 -6.65 13.22
C ASP A 72 -18.54 -8.15 13.11
N ASP A 73 -18.31 -8.64 11.89
CA ASP A 73 -17.95 -10.02 11.57
C ASP A 73 -16.43 -10.26 11.52
N PHE A 74 -15.60 -9.23 11.72
CA PHE A 74 -14.16 -9.35 11.68
C PHE A 74 -13.57 -9.84 13.01
N ALA A 75 -13.45 -11.16 13.11
CA ALA A 75 -12.77 -11.82 14.23
C ALA A 75 -11.25 -11.98 14.02
N ASN A 76 -10.52 -12.25 15.11
CA ASN A 76 -9.06 -12.48 15.09
C ASN A 76 -8.61 -13.57 14.10
N GLN A 77 -9.43 -14.59 13.85
CA GLN A 77 -9.13 -15.63 12.86
C GLN A 77 -9.05 -15.08 11.44
N HIS A 78 -9.87 -14.10 11.08
CA HIS A 78 -9.81 -13.42 9.77
C HIS A 78 -8.49 -12.66 9.62
N PHE A 79 -8.05 -11.98 10.69
CA PHE A 79 -6.77 -11.28 10.70
C PHE A 79 -5.57 -12.25 10.57
N GLN A 80 -5.60 -13.37 11.29
CA GLN A 80 -4.56 -14.39 11.21
C GLN A 80 -4.49 -15.00 9.80
N PHE A 81 -5.64 -15.33 9.23
CA PHE A 81 -5.73 -15.84 7.86
C PHE A 81 -5.16 -14.83 6.86
N LEU A 82 -5.61 -13.57 6.92
CA LEU A 82 -5.13 -12.47 6.08
C LEU A 82 -3.61 -12.30 6.19
N SER A 83 -3.08 -12.25 7.42
CA SER A 83 -1.65 -12.08 7.67
C SER A 83 -0.82 -13.24 7.11
N GLN A 84 -1.32 -14.47 7.23
CA GLN A 84 -0.69 -15.65 6.65
C GLN A 84 -0.74 -15.59 5.11
N SER A 85 -1.89 -15.25 4.53
CA SER A 85 -2.04 -15.09 3.07
C SER A 85 -1.08 -14.04 2.52
N LEU A 86 -0.96 -12.87 3.16
CA LEU A 86 -0.01 -11.82 2.76
C LEU A 86 1.45 -12.28 2.88
N ARG A 87 1.78 -13.08 3.89
CA ARG A 87 3.12 -13.63 4.06
C ARG A 87 3.47 -14.63 2.95
N GLU A 88 2.54 -15.51 2.59
CA GLU A 88 2.73 -16.45 1.48
C GLU A 88 2.76 -15.73 0.13
N LEU A 89 1.91 -14.71 -0.05
CA LEU A 89 1.92 -13.85 -1.24
C LEU A 89 3.28 -13.18 -1.44
N ARG A 90 3.95 -12.74 -0.36
CA ARG A 90 5.29 -12.12 -0.43
C ARG A 90 6.39 -13.11 -0.83
N LYS A 91 6.23 -14.40 -0.55
CA LYS A 91 7.23 -15.43 -0.89
C LYS A 91 7.09 -15.99 -2.30
N SER A 92 5.93 -15.78 -2.92
CA SER A 92 5.56 -16.29 -4.24
C SER A 92 6.16 -15.41 -5.34
#